data_AF-A0A367XIH3-F1
#
_entry.id   AF-A0A367XIH3-F1
#
_cell.length_a   1.000
_cell.length_b   1.000
_cell.length_c   1.000
_cell.angle_alpha   90.00
_cell.angle_beta   90.00
_cell.angle_gamma   90.00
#
_symmetry.space_group_name_H-M   'P 1'
#
loop_
_entity.id
_entity.type
_entity.pdbx_description
1 polymer ?
#
loop_
_entity_poly.entity_id
_entity_poly.type
_entity_poly.pdbx_seq_one_letter_code
_entity_poly.pdbx_strand_id
1 'polypeptide(L)'
;MEELVENVRTFLLARRYGGLDCKVFDLSEEASAFALCCVGHMRAITRENAEDFLDFYLAPPKNVTQLGQLVEIERIIGQADISMHIRSQLIWVLQPESTPALAGEEFWVSIAAMEEISGKEILNDEWMFARFTELLDNRVLSYVTKENYTGDVARFLNLNPVAVVSANFQRMIKTIPSRQLRKLTVEIPLLMWRNNPKVRQGILSRFQRHGIRLAFDRVPLSRLTQLLAKETEIADFIKLHVADCEPDEIRQTLDQCSPELINKIVFCRCETVAQIEAGVQAGVSYFQGYGLAGFLDAPVEIERVLGKATAKDLPRARLAQGRARA
;
A
#
# COMPACT_ATOMS: atom_id res chain seq x y z
N MET A 1 -1.18 -27.23 -31.52
CA MET A 1 -1.47 -26.85 -30.11
C MET A 1 -2.86 -27.31 -29.72
N GLU A 2 -3.88 -27.04 -30.53
CA GLU A 2 -5.25 -27.56 -30.35
C GLU A 2 -5.31 -29.09 -30.23
N GLU A 3 -4.57 -29.82 -31.07
CA GLU A 3 -4.51 -31.29 -31.01
C GLU A 3 -3.93 -31.81 -29.69
N LEU A 4 -2.93 -31.13 -29.12
CA LEU A 4 -2.36 -31.48 -27.82
C LEU A 4 -3.36 -31.24 -26.69
N VAL A 5 -4.07 -30.11 -26.74
CA VAL A 5 -5.09 -29.73 -25.76
C VAL A 5 -6.26 -30.73 -25.78
N GLU A 6 -6.73 -31.14 -26.95
CA GLU A 6 -7.84 -32.08 -27.07
C GLU A 6 -7.44 -33.50 -26.60
N ASN A 7 -6.20 -33.90 -26.87
CA ASN A 7 -5.65 -35.16 -26.37
C ASN A 7 -5.56 -35.17 -24.82
N VAL A 8 -5.10 -34.06 -24.22
CA VAL A 8 -5.06 -33.91 -22.75
C VAL A 8 -6.48 -33.88 -22.16
N ARG A 9 -7.41 -33.17 -22.79
CA ARG A 9 -8.81 -33.09 -22.37
C ARG A 9 -9.47 -34.47 -22.37
N THR A 10 -9.30 -35.22 -23.45
CA THR A 10 -9.83 -36.59 -23.58
C THR A 10 -9.24 -37.52 -22.53
N PHE A 11 -7.93 -37.42 -22.28
CA PHE A 11 -7.26 -38.19 -21.23
C PHE A 11 -7.80 -37.89 -19.82
N LEU A 12 -8.00 -36.62 -19.47
CA LEU A 12 -8.51 -36.20 -18.16
C LEU A 12 -9.96 -36.64 -17.95
N LEU A 13 -10.80 -36.51 -18.97
CA LEU A 13 -12.20 -36.96 -18.95
C LEU A 13 -12.29 -38.48 -18.81
N ALA A 14 -11.47 -39.23 -19.56
CA ALA A 14 -11.44 -40.70 -19.51
C ALA A 14 -11.05 -41.25 -18.12
N ARG A 15 -10.27 -40.49 -17.34
CA ARG A 15 -9.84 -40.89 -15.98
C ARG A 15 -10.59 -40.20 -14.85
N ARG A 16 -11.66 -39.44 -15.16
CA ARG A 16 -12.46 -38.68 -14.19
C ARG A 16 -11.63 -37.71 -13.34
N TYR A 17 -10.51 -37.19 -13.87
CA TYR A 17 -9.69 -36.19 -13.20
C TYR A 17 -10.22 -34.76 -13.37
N GLY A 18 -11.33 -34.59 -14.08
CA GLY A 18 -11.91 -33.31 -14.43
C GLY A 18 -11.86 -33.04 -15.94
N GLY A 19 -12.26 -31.84 -16.35
CA GLY A 19 -12.14 -31.38 -17.73
C GLY A 19 -11.11 -30.26 -17.84
N LEU A 20 -10.43 -30.21 -18.98
CA LEU A 20 -9.67 -29.03 -19.40
C LEU A 20 -10.52 -28.29 -20.43
N ASP A 21 -10.73 -27.00 -20.25
CA ASP A 21 -11.32 -26.13 -21.26
C ASP A 21 -10.25 -25.15 -21.72
N CYS A 22 -10.11 -24.98 -23.03
CA CYS A 22 -9.08 -24.14 -23.62
C CYS A 22 -9.72 -23.32 -24.72
N LYS A 23 -9.48 -22.01 -24.66
CA LYS A 23 -9.86 -21.06 -25.70
C LYS A 23 -8.61 -20.34 -26.13
N VAL A 24 -8.37 -20.36 -27.42
CA VAL A 24 -7.30 -19.61 -28.08
C VAL A 24 -7.95 -18.36 -28.67
N PHE A 25 -7.26 -17.24 -28.56
CA PHE A 25 -7.73 -15.95 -29.08
C PHE A 25 -6.61 -15.34 -29.91
N ASP A 26 -6.95 -14.81 -31.09
CA ASP A 26 -6.05 -13.93 -31.82
C ASP A 26 -6.14 -12.53 -31.20
N LEU A 27 -5.10 -12.11 -30.47
CA LEU A 27 -5.14 -10.81 -29.79
C LEU A 27 -5.12 -9.60 -30.74
N SER A 28 -4.85 -9.79 -32.03
CA SER A 28 -4.94 -8.72 -33.02
C SER A 28 -6.37 -8.42 -33.45
N GLU A 29 -7.28 -9.40 -33.38
CA GLU A 29 -8.68 -9.27 -33.83
C GLU A 29 -9.69 -9.48 -32.68
N GLU A 30 -9.33 -10.26 -31.66
CA GLU A 30 -10.24 -10.79 -30.64
C GLU A 30 -9.88 -10.33 -29.21
N ALA A 31 -9.09 -9.27 -29.05
CA ALA A 31 -8.66 -8.76 -27.74
C ALA A 31 -9.84 -8.53 -26.76
N SER A 32 -10.98 -8.03 -27.26
CA SER A 32 -12.19 -7.81 -26.45
C SER A 32 -12.82 -9.12 -25.98
N ALA A 33 -12.86 -10.14 -26.84
CA ALA A 33 -13.41 -11.45 -26.51
C ALA A 33 -12.52 -12.19 -25.49
N PHE A 34 -11.20 -12.08 -25.65
CA PHE A 34 -10.22 -12.56 -24.68
C PHE A 34 -10.43 -11.90 -23.31
N ALA A 35 -10.52 -10.57 -23.27
CA ALA A 35 -10.72 -9.82 -22.03
C ALA A 35 -12.03 -10.24 -21.31
N LEU A 36 -13.13 -10.39 -22.04
CA LEU A 36 -14.40 -10.89 -21.50
C LEU A 36 -14.29 -12.31 -20.95
N CYS A 37 -13.53 -13.18 -21.60
CA CYS A 37 -13.30 -14.55 -21.13
C CYS A 37 -12.48 -14.57 -19.83
N CYS A 38 -11.42 -13.75 -19.73
CA CYS A 38 -10.65 -13.57 -18.51
C CYS A 38 -11.53 -13.07 -17.35
N VAL A 39 -12.40 -12.09 -17.63
CA VAL A 39 -13.40 -11.60 -16.66
C VAL A 39 -14.33 -12.72 -16.20
N GLY A 40 -14.85 -13.53 -17.13
CA GLY A 40 -15.70 -14.69 -16.81
C GLY A 40 -14.98 -15.74 -15.96
N HIS A 41 -13.70 -15.99 -16.24
CA HIS A 41 -12.89 -16.94 -15.48
C HIS A 41 -12.59 -16.44 -14.05
N MET A 42 -12.25 -15.16 -13.90
CA MET A 42 -12.10 -14.51 -12.59
C MET A 42 -13.40 -14.58 -11.78
N ARG A 43 -14.56 -14.40 -12.43
CA ARG A 43 -15.90 -14.58 -11.84
C ARG A 43 -16.16 -16.00 -11.32
N ALA A 44 -15.72 -17.01 -12.06
CA ALA A 44 -15.92 -18.41 -11.71
C ALA A 44 -15.02 -18.88 -10.56
N ILE A 45 -13.77 -18.39 -10.47
CA ILE A 45 -12.80 -18.82 -9.46
C ILE A 45 -13.14 -18.32 -8.05
N THR A 46 -13.91 -17.24 -7.92
CA THR A 46 -14.30 -16.70 -6.61
C THR A 46 -15.69 -16.06 -6.68
N ARG A 47 -16.73 -16.87 -6.47
CA ARG A 47 -18.13 -16.38 -6.44
C ARG A 47 -18.40 -15.30 -5.39
N GLU A 48 -17.61 -15.23 -4.32
CA GLU A 48 -17.70 -14.15 -3.31
C GLU A 48 -16.76 -12.96 -3.58
N ASN A 49 -15.62 -13.15 -4.25
CA ASN A 49 -14.68 -12.04 -4.47
C ASN A 49 -14.94 -11.34 -5.81
N ALA A 50 -15.36 -12.03 -6.86
CA ALA A 50 -15.31 -11.46 -8.20
C ALA A 50 -16.44 -10.49 -8.55
N GLU A 51 -17.61 -10.57 -7.92
CA GLU A 51 -18.68 -9.56 -8.12
C GLU A 51 -18.27 -8.16 -7.64
N ASP A 52 -17.32 -8.13 -6.71
CA ASP A 52 -16.79 -6.95 -6.04
C ASP A 52 -15.60 -6.29 -6.79
N PHE A 53 -14.88 -7.05 -7.64
CA PHE A 53 -13.62 -6.60 -8.26
C PHE A 53 -13.79 -5.72 -9.51
N LEU A 54 -14.94 -5.80 -10.17
CA LEU A 54 -15.04 -5.47 -11.60
C LEU A 54 -15.28 -4.01 -11.95
N ASP A 55 -15.62 -3.17 -10.99
CA ASP A 55 -15.81 -1.74 -11.26
C ASP A 55 -14.50 -0.94 -11.18
N PHE A 56 -13.39 -1.57 -10.75
CA PHE A 56 -12.18 -0.84 -10.35
C PHE A 56 -11.45 -0.16 -11.51
N TYR A 57 -11.45 -0.75 -12.70
CA TYR A 57 -10.86 -0.15 -13.92
C TYR A 57 -11.58 -0.67 -15.17
N LEU A 58 -12.74 -0.11 -15.47
CA LEU A 58 -13.55 -0.47 -16.65
C LEU A 58 -12.99 0.07 -17.98
N ALA A 59 -11.93 0.89 -17.95
CA ALA A 59 -11.32 1.37 -19.18
C ALA A 59 -10.56 0.21 -19.85
N PRO A 60 -10.96 -0.24 -21.06
CA PRO A 60 -10.14 -1.18 -21.82
C PRO A 60 -8.81 -0.52 -22.20
N PRO A 61 -7.77 -1.30 -22.55
CA PRO A 61 -6.58 -0.72 -23.14
C PRO A 61 -6.98 0.08 -24.39
N LYS A 62 -6.32 1.23 -24.60
CA LYS A 62 -6.55 2.11 -25.75
C LYS A 62 -6.34 1.39 -27.08
N ASN A 63 -5.41 0.44 -27.13
CA ASN A 63 -5.09 -0.37 -28.31
C ASN A 63 -4.31 -1.65 -27.91
N VAL A 64 -4.11 -2.54 -28.89
CA VAL A 64 -3.37 -3.80 -28.74
C VAL A 64 -1.91 -3.57 -28.32
N THR A 65 -1.28 -2.48 -28.78
CA THR A 65 0.10 -2.14 -28.40
C THR A 65 0.24 -1.91 -26.90
N GLN A 66 -0.68 -1.14 -26.31
CA GLN A 66 -0.71 -0.88 -24.87
C GLN A 66 -0.93 -2.17 -24.06
N LEU A 67 -1.76 -3.09 -24.55
CA LEU A 67 -1.92 -4.41 -23.94
C LEU A 67 -0.64 -5.25 -24.05
N GLY A 68 0.01 -5.26 -25.21
CA GLY A 68 1.29 -5.95 -25.41
C GLY A 68 2.39 -5.43 -24.46
N GLN A 69 2.45 -4.11 -24.26
CA GLN A 69 3.36 -3.49 -23.28
C GLN A 69 3.10 -3.99 -21.85
N LEU A 70 1.83 -4.09 -21.44
CA LEU A 70 1.50 -4.61 -20.11
C LEU A 70 1.94 -6.07 -19.94
N VAL A 71 1.72 -6.92 -20.95
CA VAL A 71 2.16 -8.33 -20.94
C VAL A 71 3.68 -8.43 -20.84
N GLU A 72 4.42 -7.58 -21.56
CA GLU A 72 5.87 -7.51 -21.46
C GLU A 72 6.33 -7.10 -20.06
N ILE A 73 5.70 -6.08 -19.46
CA ILE A 73 5.99 -5.63 -18.10
C ILE A 73 5.72 -6.76 -17.10
N GLU A 74 4.58 -7.45 -17.22
CA GLU A 74 4.24 -8.59 -16.35
C GLU A 74 5.31 -9.68 -16.44
N ARG A 75 5.81 -9.98 -17.65
CA ARG A 75 6.90 -10.94 -17.84
C ARG A 75 8.20 -10.50 -17.19
N ILE A 76 8.61 -9.25 -17.40
CA ILE A 76 9.87 -8.69 -16.85
C ILE A 76 9.80 -8.68 -15.32
N ILE A 77 8.73 -8.15 -14.74
CA ILE A 77 8.57 -7.97 -13.29
C ILE A 77 8.26 -9.30 -12.59
N GLY A 78 7.55 -10.20 -13.26
CA GLY A 78 7.29 -11.55 -12.76
C GLY A 78 8.58 -12.36 -12.59
N GLN A 79 9.57 -12.15 -13.46
CA GLN A 79 10.88 -12.79 -13.41
C GLN A 79 11.88 -12.03 -12.53
N ALA A 80 11.72 -10.71 -12.38
CA ALA A 80 12.62 -9.89 -11.58
C ALA A 80 12.51 -10.19 -10.08
N ASP A 81 13.65 -10.18 -9.39
CA ASP A 81 13.69 -10.17 -7.93
C ASP A 81 13.38 -8.77 -7.41
N ILE A 82 12.10 -8.54 -7.12
CA ILE A 82 11.61 -7.26 -6.59
C ILE A 82 12.17 -6.93 -5.19
N SER A 83 12.77 -7.89 -4.47
CA SER A 83 13.28 -7.63 -3.12
C SER A 83 14.38 -6.57 -3.12
N MET A 84 15.16 -6.48 -4.19
CA MET A 84 16.20 -5.45 -4.39
C MET A 84 15.63 -4.05 -4.61
N HIS A 85 14.32 -3.93 -4.89
CA HIS A 85 13.64 -2.68 -5.20
C HIS A 85 12.62 -2.27 -4.15
N ILE A 86 12.33 -3.14 -3.18
CA ILE A 86 11.58 -2.78 -2.00
C ILE A 86 12.47 -1.89 -1.13
N ARG A 87 11.90 -0.76 -0.74
CA ARG A 87 12.49 0.19 0.20
C ARG A 87 11.58 0.29 1.40
N SER A 88 12.14 0.74 2.52
CA SER A 88 11.38 0.97 3.74
C SER A 88 11.62 2.38 4.23
N GLN A 89 10.56 3.09 4.59
CA GLN A 89 10.67 4.37 5.28
C GLN A 89 10.16 4.23 6.72
N LEU A 90 10.92 4.76 7.67
CA LEU A 90 10.59 4.64 9.09
C LEU A 90 9.54 5.67 9.52
N ILE A 91 8.64 5.26 10.40
CA ILE A 91 7.64 6.09 11.06
C ILE A 91 8.06 6.24 12.52
N TRP A 92 8.18 7.48 12.99
CA TRP A 92 8.64 7.82 14.32
C TRP A 92 7.49 8.31 15.20
N VAL A 93 7.52 7.92 16.47
CA VAL A 93 6.72 8.54 17.54
C VAL A 93 7.50 9.70 18.11
N LEU A 94 6.94 10.91 18.02
CA LEU A 94 7.48 12.13 18.63
C LEU A 94 6.40 12.71 19.56
N GLN A 95 6.75 12.86 20.84
CA GLN A 95 5.84 13.40 21.85
C GLN A 95 6.63 14.35 22.76
N PRO A 96 5.99 15.40 23.30
CA PRO A 96 6.62 16.26 24.30
C PRO A 96 7.16 15.45 25.49
N GLU A 97 8.33 15.84 25.97
CA GLU A 97 9.06 15.24 27.10
C GLU A 97 9.34 13.73 26.95
N SER A 98 9.38 13.22 25.71
CA SER A 98 9.58 11.81 25.41
C SER A 98 10.65 11.58 24.34
N THR A 99 11.51 10.57 24.53
CA THR A 99 12.52 10.18 23.53
C THR A 99 11.87 9.72 22.23
N PRO A 100 12.34 10.20 21.05
CA PRO A 100 11.90 9.68 19.77
C PRO A 100 11.98 8.15 19.72
N ALA A 101 10.88 7.50 19.34
CA ALA A 101 10.78 6.05 19.31
C ALA A 101 10.33 5.58 17.92
N LEU A 102 10.79 4.40 17.50
CA LEU A 102 10.38 3.82 16.23
C LEU A 102 8.99 3.19 16.35
N ALA A 103 8.03 3.69 15.58
CA ALA A 103 6.66 3.16 15.54
C ALA A 103 6.53 1.99 14.54
N GLY A 104 7.12 2.16 13.36
CA GLY A 104 6.93 1.23 12.26
C GLY A 104 7.82 1.52 11.05
N GLU A 105 7.67 0.68 10.04
CA GLU A 105 8.27 0.82 8.72
C GLU A 105 7.19 0.70 7.64
N GLU A 106 7.18 1.61 6.68
CA GLU A 106 6.36 1.53 5.47
C GLU A 106 7.17 1.00 4.33
N PHE A 107 6.66 -0.04 3.66
CA PHE A 107 7.27 -0.55 2.44
C PHE A 107 6.72 0.17 1.21
N TRP A 108 7.63 0.56 0.34
CA TRP A 108 7.30 1.14 -0.95
C TRP A 108 8.24 0.60 -2.03
N VAL A 109 7.80 0.70 -3.28
CA VAL A 109 8.60 0.38 -4.45
C VAL A 109 8.64 1.60 -5.36
N SER A 110 9.83 1.95 -5.85
CA SER A 110 10.00 3.06 -6.79
C SER A 110 9.43 2.68 -8.15
N ILE A 111 8.33 3.31 -8.55
CA ILE A 111 7.74 3.09 -9.88
C ILE A 111 8.68 3.62 -10.97
N ALA A 112 9.36 4.74 -10.73
CA ALA A 112 10.38 5.28 -11.66
C ALA A 112 11.51 4.27 -11.90
N ALA A 113 11.98 3.57 -10.86
CA ALA A 113 12.97 2.51 -11.03
C ALA A 113 12.41 1.33 -11.83
N MET A 114 11.11 1.03 -11.72
CA MET A 114 10.47 -0.03 -12.50
C MET A 114 10.30 0.36 -13.99
N GLU A 115 10.04 1.63 -14.29
CA GLU A 115 10.07 2.15 -15.67
C GLU A 115 11.47 2.00 -16.28
N GLU A 116 12.52 2.34 -15.55
CA GLU A 116 13.90 2.19 -16.00
C GLU A 116 14.24 0.72 -16.33
N ILE A 117 13.83 -0.22 -15.47
CA ILE A 117 14.07 -1.66 -15.66
C ILE A 117 13.25 -2.22 -16.84
N SER A 118 11.99 -1.79 -16.97
CA SER A 118 11.11 -2.29 -18.02
C SER A 118 11.33 -1.61 -19.38
N GLY A 119 11.91 -0.41 -19.38
CA GLY A 119 12.01 0.46 -20.55
C GLY A 119 10.66 0.92 -21.09
N LYS A 120 9.62 0.97 -20.24
CA LYS A 120 8.23 1.33 -20.61
C LYS A 120 7.75 2.55 -19.85
N GLU A 121 6.87 3.32 -20.49
CA GLU A 121 6.15 4.42 -19.85
C GLU A 121 4.98 3.87 -19.03
N ILE A 122 5.06 4.02 -17.72
CA ILE A 122 4.08 3.59 -16.72
C ILE A 122 3.45 4.82 -16.04
N LEU A 123 4.26 5.80 -15.59
CA LEU A 123 3.81 6.97 -14.84
C LEU A 123 2.93 7.92 -15.68
N ASN A 124 3.23 8.04 -16.97
CA ASN A 124 2.56 8.98 -17.87
C ASN A 124 1.28 8.40 -18.50
N ASP A 125 0.98 7.12 -18.28
CA ASP A 125 -0.26 6.50 -18.76
C ASP A 125 -1.08 5.97 -17.57
N GLU A 126 -2.19 6.63 -17.26
CA GLU A 126 -3.05 6.31 -16.11
C GLU A 126 -3.55 4.86 -16.11
N TRP A 127 -3.85 4.31 -17.29
CA TRP A 127 -4.30 2.92 -17.41
C TRP A 127 -3.15 1.96 -17.12
N MET A 128 -1.98 2.20 -17.71
CA MET A 128 -0.78 1.40 -17.47
C MET A 128 -0.38 1.45 -15.99
N PHE A 129 -0.36 2.64 -15.39
CA PHE A 129 -0.08 2.84 -13.98
C PHE A 129 -1.01 2.03 -13.07
N ALA A 130 -2.32 2.08 -13.34
CA ALA A 130 -3.32 1.34 -12.59
C ALA A 130 -3.10 -0.18 -12.68
N ARG A 131 -2.88 -0.72 -13.89
CA ARG A 131 -2.62 -2.16 -14.09
C ARG A 131 -1.28 -2.59 -13.48
N PHE A 132 -0.27 -1.73 -13.57
CA PHE A 132 1.06 -1.99 -13.04
C PHE A 132 1.06 -2.05 -11.51
N THR A 133 0.37 -1.13 -10.84
CA THR A 133 0.31 -1.11 -9.37
C THR A 133 -0.40 -2.35 -8.81
N GLU A 134 -1.40 -2.91 -9.51
CA GLU A 134 -2.02 -4.19 -9.13
C GLU A 134 -1.02 -5.37 -9.21
N LEU A 135 -0.24 -5.43 -10.29
CA LEU A 135 0.83 -6.42 -10.43
C LEU A 135 1.83 -6.28 -9.30
N LEU A 136 2.23 -5.05 -9.00
CA LEU A 136 3.23 -4.74 -7.99
C LEU A 136 2.76 -5.11 -6.58
N ASP A 137 1.52 -4.79 -6.22
CA ASP A 137 0.92 -5.16 -4.94
C ASP A 137 0.99 -6.67 -4.70
N ASN A 138 0.67 -7.47 -5.73
CA ASN A 138 0.75 -8.92 -5.66
C ASN A 138 2.18 -9.43 -5.42
N ARG A 139 3.17 -8.75 -6.02
CA ARG A 139 4.59 -9.05 -5.82
C ARG A 139 5.02 -8.66 -4.40
N VAL A 140 4.66 -7.46 -3.92
CA VAL A 140 4.93 -7.01 -2.54
C VAL A 140 4.31 -7.97 -1.52
N LEU A 141 3.06 -8.39 -1.70
CA LEU A 141 2.41 -9.38 -0.83
C LEU A 141 3.17 -10.71 -0.81
N SER A 142 3.66 -11.16 -1.96
CA SER A 142 4.46 -12.39 -2.06
C SER A 142 5.80 -12.28 -1.36
N TYR A 143 6.45 -11.11 -1.42
CA TYR A 143 7.67 -10.81 -0.68
C TYR A 143 7.43 -10.80 0.83
N VAL A 144 6.46 -10.00 1.30
CA VAL A 144 6.14 -9.87 2.74
C VAL A 144 5.75 -11.21 3.35
N THR A 145 5.09 -12.09 2.59
CA THR A 145 4.74 -13.44 3.04
C THR A 145 5.96 -14.32 3.34
N LYS A 146 7.08 -14.10 2.63
CA LYS A 146 8.30 -14.92 2.73
C LYS A 146 9.37 -14.29 3.61
N GLU A 147 9.31 -12.99 3.83
CA GLU A 147 10.30 -12.25 4.58
C GLU A 147 10.30 -12.66 6.06
N ASN A 148 11.49 -12.84 6.64
CA ASN A 148 11.66 -13.13 8.06
C ASN A 148 11.45 -11.87 8.91
N TYR A 149 10.18 -11.59 9.22
CA TYR A 149 9.80 -10.49 10.09
C TYR A 149 9.75 -10.92 11.56
N THR A 150 10.46 -10.20 12.43
CA THR A 150 10.50 -10.48 13.88
C THR A 150 9.23 -10.02 14.60
N GLY A 151 8.49 -9.07 14.02
CA GLY A 151 7.33 -8.49 14.69
C GLY A 151 7.70 -7.45 15.74
N ASP A 152 8.82 -6.73 15.60
CA ASP A 152 9.24 -5.74 16.61
C ASP A 152 8.50 -4.40 16.45
N VAL A 153 8.49 -3.84 15.24
CA VAL A 153 7.82 -2.56 14.89
C VAL A 153 6.65 -2.78 13.94
N ALA A 154 5.68 -1.89 13.87
CA ALA A 154 4.55 -2.04 12.95
C ALA A 154 5.01 -2.02 11.47
N ARG A 155 4.27 -2.69 10.58
CA ARG A 155 4.51 -2.68 9.14
C ARG A 155 3.36 -2.03 8.42
N PHE A 156 3.68 -1.13 7.50
CA PHE A 156 2.70 -0.45 6.67
C PHE A 156 2.88 -0.88 5.22
N LEU A 157 1.78 -1.29 4.58
CA LEU A 157 1.74 -1.70 3.18
C LEU A 157 0.72 -0.87 2.43
N ASN A 158 1.16 -0.14 1.42
CA ASN A 158 0.26 0.47 0.44
C ASN A 158 -0.32 -0.63 -0.43
N LEU A 159 -1.65 -0.75 -0.46
CA LEU A 159 -2.34 -1.74 -1.30
C LEU A 159 -3.57 -1.11 -1.94
N ASN A 160 -3.77 -1.44 -3.21
CA ASN A 160 -5.07 -1.23 -3.84
C ASN A 160 -6.14 -2.08 -3.13
N PRO A 161 -7.39 -1.61 -3.00
CA PRO A 161 -8.49 -2.39 -2.42
C PRO A 161 -8.63 -3.79 -3.05
N VAL A 162 -8.40 -3.89 -4.36
CA VAL A 162 -8.43 -5.15 -5.11
C VAL A 162 -7.34 -6.14 -4.65
N ALA A 163 -6.14 -5.66 -4.33
CA ALA A 163 -5.08 -6.52 -3.83
C ALA A 163 -5.44 -7.15 -2.48
N VAL A 164 -6.16 -6.41 -1.62
CA VAL A 164 -6.61 -6.86 -0.28
C VAL A 164 -7.59 -8.03 -0.34
N VAL A 165 -8.35 -8.15 -1.42
CA VAL A 165 -9.31 -9.24 -1.63
C VAL A 165 -8.75 -10.37 -2.51
N SER A 166 -7.49 -10.25 -2.96
CA SER A 166 -6.82 -11.23 -3.83
C SER A 166 -6.45 -12.55 -3.13
N ALA A 167 -6.18 -13.58 -3.94
CA ALA A 167 -5.67 -14.86 -3.47
C ALA A 167 -4.28 -14.74 -2.80
N ASN A 168 -3.45 -13.79 -3.24
CA ASN A 168 -2.13 -13.56 -2.63
C ASN A 168 -2.25 -12.97 -1.22
N PHE A 169 -3.18 -12.04 -1.01
CA PHE A 169 -3.46 -11.53 0.34
C PHE A 169 -4.00 -12.63 1.25
N GLN A 170 -4.88 -13.50 0.73
CA GLN A 170 -5.36 -14.66 1.49
C GLN A 170 -4.22 -15.62 1.86
N ARG A 171 -3.26 -15.85 0.94
CA ARG A 171 -2.07 -16.66 1.23
C ARG A 171 -1.20 -16.03 2.30
N MET A 172 -0.98 -14.72 2.24
CA MET A 172 -0.24 -13.96 3.24
C MET A 172 -0.86 -14.14 4.64
N ILE A 173 -2.17 -13.93 4.77
CA ILE A 173 -2.90 -14.12 6.03
C ILE A 173 -2.75 -15.54 6.59
N LYS A 174 -2.79 -16.56 5.73
CA LYS A 174 -2.67 -17.96 6.17
C LYS A 174 -1.25 -18.34 6.60
N THR A 175 -0.25 -17.59 6.13
CA THR A 175 1.18 -17.91 6.33
C THR A 175 1.76 -17.13 7.50
N ILE A 176 1.43 -15.84 7.62
CA ILE A 176 2.01 -14.97 8.64
C ILE A 176 1.36 -15.24 10.01
N PRO A 177 2.13 -15.42 11.09
CA PRO A 177 1.60 -15.61 12.43
C PRO A 177 0.65 -14.47 12.86
N SER A 178 -0.43 -14.79 13.57
CA SER A 178 -1.44 -13.80 13.96
C SER A 178 -0.88 -12.63 14.80
N ARG A 179 0.18 -12.86 15.59
CA ARG A 179 0.87 -11.80 16.34
C ARG A 179 1.47 -10.74 15.41
N GLN A 180 2.01 -11.16 14.27
CA GLN A 180 2.60 -10.28 13.27
C GLN A 180 1.54 -9.61 12.41
N LEU A 181 0.47 -10.33 12.04
CA LEU A 181 -0.68 -9.72 11.34
C LEU A 181 -1.32 -8.58 12.14
N ARG A 182 -1.36 -8.67 13.48
CA ARG A 182 -1.83 -7.59 14.35
C ARG A 182 -0.95 -6.34 14.37
N LYS A 183 0.27 -6.43 13.83
CA LYS A 183 1.20 -5.32 13.62
C LYS A 183 1.22 -4.83 12.17
N LEU A 184 0.42 -5.44 11.30
CA LEU A 184 0.26 -5.00 9.93
C LEU A 184 -0.80 -3.90 9.86
N THR A 185 -0.44 -2.80 9.24
CA THR A 185 -1.34 -1.74 8.79
C THR A 185 -1.38 -1.80 7.26
N VAL A 186 -2.57 -1.89 6.70
CA VAL A 186 -2.78 -1.74 5.25
C VAL A 186 -3.21 -0.32 4.98
N GLU A 187 -2.49 0.36 4.10
CA GLU A 187 -2.78 1.70 3.65
C GLU A 187 -3.56 1.67 2.34
N ILE A 188 -4.72 2.30 2.32
CA ILE A 188 -5.56 2.43 1.14
C ILE A 188 -5.74 3.92 0.85
N PRO A 189 -5.43 4.41 -0.37
CA PRO A 189 -5.69 5.79 -0.73
C PRO A 189 -7.17 6.15 -0.48
N LEU A 190 -7.44 7.25 0.24
CA LEU A 190 -8.80 7.60 0.66
C LEU A 190 -9.77 7.70 -0.53
N LEU A 191 -9.31 8.23 -1.66
CA LEU A 191 -10.13 8.34 -2.86
C LEU A 191 -10.47 6.96 -3.44
N MET A 192 -9.52 6.02 -3.44
CA MET A 192 -9.76 4.64 -3.87
C MET A 192 -10.75 3.95 -2.93
N TRP A 193 -10.63 4.16 -1.62
CA TRP A 193 -11.65 3.69 -0.67
C TRP A 193 -13.03 4.25 -1.01
N ARG A 194 -13.15 5.57 -1.20
CA ARG A 194 -14.39 6.29 -1.52
C ARG A 194 -15.02 5.91 -2.87
N ASN A 195 -14.21 5.50 -3.84
CA ASN A 195 -14.71 5.08 -5.14
C ASN A 195 -15.12 3.60 -5.19
N ASN A 196 -14.85 2.81 -4.15
CA ASN A 196 -15.09 1.36 -4.14
C ASN A 196 -15.99 0.89 -3.00
N PRO A 197 -17.26 1.34 -2.93
CA PRO A 197 -18.16 1.00 -1.83
C PRO A 197 -18.47 -0.49 -1.71
N LYS A 198 -18.52 -1.23 -2.83
CA LYS A 198 -18.90 -2.66 -2.88
C LYS A 198 -17.99 -3.54 -2.01
N VAL A 199 -16.68 -3.31 -2.08
CA VAL A 199 -15.67 -4.16 -1.42
C VAL A 199 -15.38 -3.78 0.04
N ARG A 200 -15.83 -2.60 0.51
CA ARG A 200 -15.45 -2.03 1.81
C ARG A 200 -15.79 -2.96 2.96
N GLN A 201 -17.01 -3.48 2.98
CA GLN A 201 -17.48 -4.32 4.07
C GLN A 201 -16.69 -5.64 4.14
N GLY A 202 -16.35 -6.22 2.98
CA GLY A 202 -15.50 -7.40 2.88
C GLY A 202 -14.10 -7.14 3.44
N ILE A 203 -13.50 -6.00 3.09
CA ILE A 203 -12.19 -5.57 3.62
C ILE A 203 -12.25 -5.37 5.14
N LEU A 204 -13.19 -4.59 5.65
CA LEU A 204 -13.32 -4.31 7.10
C LEU A 204 -13.51 -5.58 7.91
N SER A 205 -14.42 -6.45 7.48
CA SER A 205 -14.70 -7.71 8.16
C SER A 205 -13.46 -8.60 8.22
N ARG A 206 -12.63 -8.56 7.17
CA ARG A 206 -11.38 -9.31 7.11
C ARG A 206 -10.31 -8.73 8.01
N PHE A 207 -10.15 -7.41 7.99
CA PHE A 207 -9.19 -6.70 8.83
C PHE A 207 -9.49 -6.93 10.31
N GLN A 208 -10.75 -6.74 10.70
CA GLN A 208 -11.21 -7.01 12.07
C GLN A 208 -10.96 -8.45 12.49
N ARG A 209 -11.27 -9.44 11.63
CA ARG A 209 -11.05 -10.86 11.92
C ARG A 209 -9.60 -11.21 12.22
N HIS A 210 -8.66 -10.58 11.51
CA HIS A 210 -7.23 -10.87 11.64
C HIS A 210 -6.47 -9.85 12.49
N GLY A 211 -7.15 -8.80 12.97
CA GLY A 211 -6.57 -7.68 13.71
C GLY A 211 -5.62 -6.82 12.88
N ILE A 212 -5.79 -6.80 11.55
CA ILE A 212 -5.04 -5.93 10.64
C ILE A 212 -5.61 -4.52 10.76
N ARG A 213 -4.73 -3.51 10.80
CA ARG A 213 -5.12 -2.11 10.91
C ARG A 213 -5.37 -1.48 9.53
N LEU A 214 -6.23 -0.48 9.47
CA LEU A 214 -6.51 0.31 8.27
C LEU A 214 -5.89 1.71 8.41
N ALA A 215 -5.13 2.14 7.41
CA ALA A 215 -4.77 3.53 7.24
C ALA A 215 -5.40 4.12 5.98
N PHE A 216 -5.93 5.34 6.07
CA PHE A 216 -6.25 6.11 4.87
C PHE A 216 -5.06 6.92 4.41
N ASP A 217 -4.61 6.63 3.19
CA ASP A 217 -3.42 7.23 2.59
C ASP A 217 -3.74 8.43 1.69
N ARG A 218 -2.74 9.27 1.46
CA ARG A 218 -2.76 10.46 0.60
C ARG A 218 -3.87 11.45 0.96
N VAL A 219 -4.09 11.66 2.26
CA VAL A 219 -5.05 12.68 2.72
C VAL A 219 -4.34 14.03 2.69
N PRO A 220 -4.76 15.00 1.85
CA PRO A 220 -4.21 16.34 1.90
C PRO A 220 -4.78 17.10 3.11
N LEU A 221 -4.02 18.05 3.64
CA LEU A 221 -4.41 18.89 4.79
C LEU A 221 -5.81 19.51 4.60
N SER A 222 -6.07 20.06 3.41
CA SER A 222 -7.34 20.70 3.04
C SER A 222 -8.58 19.80 3.07
N ARG A 223 -8.41 18.47 3.11
CA ARG A 223 -9.52 17.50 3.19
C ARG A 223 -9.69 16.86 4.56
N LEU A 224 -8.83 17.18 5.52
CA LEU A 224 -8.85 16.57 6.85
C LEU A 224 -10.19 16.79 7.58
N THR A 225 -10.70 18.02 7.56
CA THR A 225 -11.99 18.39 8.16
C THR A 225 -13.20 17.90 7.36
N GLN A 226 -12.98 17.35 6.16
CA GLN A 226 -13.99 16.79 5.26
C GLN A 226 -14.06 15.25 5.33
N LEU A 227 -13.33 14.65 6.27
CA LEU A 227 -13.46 13.22 6.55
C LEU A 227 -14.86 12.92 7.08
N LEU A 228 -15.46 11.85 6.58
CA LEU A 228 -16.73 11.37 7.09
C LEU A 228 -16.51 10.77 8.48
N ALA A 229 -17.46 10.96 9.41
CA ALA A 229 -17.37 10.38 10.74
C ALA A 229 -17.08 8.87 10.72
N LYS A 230 -17.69 8.14 9.77
CA LYS A 230 -17.47 6.71 9.58
C LYS A 230 -16.04 6.37 9.13
N GLU A 231 -15.41 7.23 8.33
CA GLU A 231 -14.02 7.06 7.90
C GLU A 231 -13.07 7.22 9.09
N THR A 232 -13.29 8.26 9.91
CA THR A 232 -12.52 8.46 11.14
C THR A 232 -12.73 7.31 12.14
N GLU A 233 -13.94 6.74 12.22
CA GLU A 233 -14.25 5.61 13.10
C GLU A 233 -13.46 4.35 12.72
N ILE A 234 -13.49 3.98 11.43
CA ILE A 234 -12.92 2.70 10.95
C ILE A 234 -11.42 2.73 10.72
N ALA A 235 -10.82 3.90 10.50
CA ALA A 235 -9.39 4.02 10.31
C ALA A 235 -8.65 3.95 11.65
N ASP A 236 -7.57 3.17 11.69
CA ASP A 236 -6.59 3.23 12.77
C ASP A 236 -5.65 4.41 12.58
N PHE A 237 -5.34 4.76 11.33
CA PHE A 237 -4.48 5.88 10.97
C PHE A 237 -5.01 6.72 9.81
N ILE A 238 -4.71 8.02 9.83
CA ILE A 238 -4.95 8.98 8.74
C ILE A 238 -3.60 9.56 8.33
N LYS A 239 -3.11 9.22 7.13
CA LYS A 239 -1.82 9.71 6.63
C LYS A 239 -2.00 11.05 5.95
N LEU A 240 -1.53 12.10 6.62
CA LEU A 240 -1.66 13.49 6.21
C LEU A 240 -0.41 13.93 5.46
N HIS A 241 -0.55 14.32 4.19
CA HIS A 241 0.57 14.84 3.40
C HIS A 241 0.79 16.31 3.73
N VAL A 242 2.00 16.66 4.18
CA VAL A 242 2.32 18.02 4.66
C VAL A 242 3.45 18.73 3.92
N ALA A 243 4.05 18.12 2.88
CA ALA A 243 5.22 18.67 2.17
C ALA A 243 5.04 20.12 1.75
N ASP A 244 3.91 20.42 1.10
CA ASP A 244 3.58 21.73 0.54
C ASP A 244 2.77 22.62 1.51
N CYS A 245 2.68 22.24 2.79
CA CYS A 245 1.89 22.95 3.79
C CYS A 245 2.77 23.85 4.67
N GLU A 246 2.29 25.07 4.90
CA GLU A 246 2.92 26.02 5.81
C GLU A 246 2.62 25.66 7.28
N PRO A 247 3.56 25.86 8.22
CA PRO A 247 3.37 25.52 9.64
C PRO A 247 2.13 26.16 10.29
N ASP A 248 1.79 27.40 9.91
CA ASP A 248 0.59 28.08 10.42
C ASP A 248 -0.70 27.46 9.90
N GLU A 249 -0.73 27.04 8.63
CA GLU A 249 -1.88 26.34 8.03
C GLU A 249 -2.11 24.99 8.72
N ILE A 250 -1.02 24.27 9.02
CA ILE A 250 -1.07 23.02 9.78
C ILE A 250 -1.72 23.25 11.15
N ARG A 251 -1.21 24.22 11.92
CA ARG A 251 -1.76 24.55 13.25
C ARG A 251 -3.24 24.90 13.17
N GLN A 252 -3.60 25.86 12.31
CA GLN A 252 -4.98 26.33 12.17
C GLN A 252 -5.95 25.22 11.77
N THR A 253 -5.52 24.29 10.93
CA THR A 253 -6.35 23.16 10.49
C THR A 253 -6.52 22.13 11.62
N LEU A 254 -5.45 21.82 12.35
CA LEU A 254 -5.49 20.85 13.44
C LEU A 254 -6.23 21.38 14.68
N ASP A 255 -6.21 22.69 14.93
CA ASP A 255 -7.00 23.32 16.02
C ASP A 255 -8.51 23.10 15.86
N GLN A 256 -8.97 22.81 14.64
CA GLN A 256 -10.38 22.52 14.33
C GLN A 256 -10.71 21.03 14.46
N CYS A 257 -9.71 20.17 14.68
CA CYS A 257 -9.86 18.73 14.73
C CYS A 257 -10.08 18.26 16.17
N SER A 258 -10.83 17.16 16.33
CA SER A 258 -10.98 16.55 17.65
C SER A 258 -9.69 15.84 18.08
N PRO A 259 -9.41 15.71 19.40
CA PRO A 259 -8.27 14.95 19.90
C PRO A 259 -8.24 13.50 19.40
N GLU A 260 -9.40 12.87 19.23
CA GLU A 260 -9.52 11.50 18.70
C GLU A 260 -9.04 11.40 17.26
N LEU A 261 -9.32 12.41 16.43
CA LEU A 261 -8.82 12.47 15.06
C LEU A 261 -7.31 12.71 15.06
N ILE A 262 -6.82 13.67 15.85
CA ILE A 262 -5.40 14.02 15.96
C ILE A 262 -4.56 12.79 16.35
N ASN A 263 -5.03 12.00 17.31
CA ASN A 263 -4.34 10.79 17.77
C ASN A 263 -4.17 9.70 16.70
N LYS A 264 -4.95 9.77 15.62
CA LYS A 264 -4.86 8.85 14.47
C LYS A 264 -3.97 9.39 13.35
N ILE A 265 -3.55 10.65 13.41
CA ILE A 265 -2.80 11.28 12.31
C ILE A 265 -1.36 10.76 12.27
N VAL A 266 -0.90 10.45 11.06
CA VAL A 266 0.51 10.26 10.72
C VAL A 266 0.90 11.36 9.73
N PHE A 267 1.82 12.26 10.12
CA PHE A 267 2.39 13.23 9.21
C PHE A 267 3.31 12.53 8.22
N CYS A 268 3.02 12.71 6.94
CA CYS A 268 3.72 12.09 5.83
C CYS A 268 4.31 13.16 4.92
N ARG A 269 5.48 12.86 4.35
CA ARG A 269 6.28 13.85 3.64
C ARG A 269 6.54 15.09 4.49
N CYS A 270 6.91 14.87 5.75
CA CYS A 270 7.40 15.93 6.61
C CYS A 270 8.85 16.28 6.19
N GLU A 271 9.04 17.47 5.64
CA GLU A 271 10.30 17.89 5.01
C GLU A 271 11.11 18.85 5.88
N THR A 272 10.46 19.55 6.82
CA THR A 272 11.10 20.58 7.64
C THR A 272 10.87 20.39 9.14
N VAL A 273 11.79 20.93 9.95
CA VAL A 273 11.65 20.96 11.41
C VAL A 273 10.42 21.77 11.85
N ALA A 274 10.08 22.83 11.10
CA ALA A 274 8.91 23.66 11.40
C ALA A 274 7.58 22.89 11.24
N GLN A 275 7.49 21.99 10.25
CA GLN A 275 6.34 21.08 10.10
C GLN A 275 6.26 20.06 11.24
N ILE A 276 7.41 19.50 11.66
CA ILE A 276 7.48 18.59 12.81
C ILE A 276 6.96 19.30 14.06
N GLU A 277 7.48 20.50 14.34
CA GLU A 277 7.09 21.30 15.49
C GLU A 277 5.60 21.67 15.49
N ALA A 278 5.07 22.09 14.34
CA ALA A 278 3.64 22.38 14.19
C ALA A 278 2.76 21.15 14.52
N GLY A 279 3.15 19.97 14.05
CA GLY A 279 2.44 18.72 14.35
C GLY A 279 2.54 18.34 15.83
N VAL A 280 3.73 18.41 16.43
CA VAL A 280 3.95 18.09 17.85
C VAL A 280 3.13 19.02 18.76
N GLN A 281 3.15 20.32 18.50
CA GLN A 281 2.39 21.32 19.26
C GLN A 281 0.87 21.07 19.15
N ALA A 282 0.41 20.60 17.99
CA ALA A 282 -0.98 20.23 17.76
C ALA A 282 -1.36 18.83 18.30
N GLY A 283 -0.42 18.09 18.90
CA GLY A 283 -0.67 16.77 19.52
C GLY A 283 -0.53 15.57 18.59
N VAL A 284 -0.07 15.75 17.34
CA VAL A 284 0.23 14.63 16.44
C VAL A 284 1.41 13.85 16.99
N SER A 285 1.29 12.53 17.02
CA SER A 285 2.32 11.65 17.59
C SER A 285 3.19 10.94 16.55
N TYR A 286 2.71 10.73 15.32
CA TYR A 286 3.40 9.91 14.32
C TYR A 286 3.91 10.74 13.14
N PHE A 287 5.18 10.56 12.79
CA PHE A 287 5.85 11.36 11.77
C PHE A 287 6.67 10.49 10.82
N GLN A 288 6.67 10.88 9.55
CA GLN A 288 7.42 10.26 8.46
C GLN A 288 7.79 11.30 7.40
N GLY A 289 9.03 11.27 6.92
CA GLY A 289 9.51 12.17 5.86
C GLY A 289 11.01 12.41 5.91
N TYR A 290 11.55 13.10 4.89
CA TYR A 290 12.98 13.35 4.78
C TYR A 290 13.51 14.34 5.83
N GLY A 291 12.66 15.23 6.35
CA GLY A 291 13.02 16.18 7.41
C GLY A 291 13.39 15.51 8.73
N LEU A 292 12.94 14.27 8.95
CA LEU A 292 13.20 13.54 10.20
C LEU A 292 14.66 13.15 10.37
N ALA A 293 15.37 12.80 9.29
CA ALA A 293 16.78 12.41 9.42
C ALA A 293 17.62 13.56 10.00
N GLY A 294 17.46 14.77 9.46
CA GLY A 294 18.13 15.96 9.97
C GLY A 294 17.69 16.35 11.38
N PHE A 295 16.38 16.28 11.67
CA PHE A 295 15.84 16.56 13.01
C PHE A 295 16.40 15.60 14.07
N LEU A 296 16.41 14.31 13.79
CA LEU A 296 16.85 13.27 14.72
C LEU A 296 18.37 13.30 14.99
N ASP A 297 19.14 13.89 14.07
CA ASP A 297 20.58 14.13 14.23
C ASP A 297 20.91 15.49 14.89
N ALA A 298 19.90 16.29 15.26
CA ALA A 298 20.05 17.63 15.83
C ALA A 298 19.53 17.72 17.28
N PRO A 299 20.34 17.37 18.31
CA PRO A 299 19.90 17.37 19.71
C PRO A 299 19.31 18.68 20.21
N VAL A 300 19.81 19.82 19.72
CA VAL A 300 19.30 21.15 20.07
C VAL A 300 17.88 21.36 19.54
N GLU A 301 17.59 20.92 18.32
CA GLU A 301 16.23 20.98 17.75
C GLU A 301 15.29 20.02 18.47
N ILE A 302 15.77 18.82 18.83
CA ILE A 302 14.99 17.87 19.63
C ILE A 302 14.65 18.47 21.00
N GLU A 303 15.61 19.08 21.69
CA GLU A 303 15.36 19.74 22.98
C GLU A 303 14.39 20.91 22.84
N ARG A 304 14.49 21.68 21.75
CA ARG A 304 13.60 22.81 21.47
C ARG A 304 12.16 22.37 21.21
N VAL A 305 11.98 21.30 20.42
CA VAL A 305 10.66 20.84 19.95
C VAL A 305 10.01 19.86 20.93
N LEU A 306 10.79 18.97 21.54
CA LEU A 306 10.30 17.90 22.44
C LEU A 306 10.68 18.11 23.91
N GLY A 307 11.43 19.15 24.29
CA GLY A 307 11.80 19.42 25.68
C GLY A 307 13.16 18.86 26.13
N LYS A 308 13.67 19.37 27.26
CA LYS A 308 15.07 19.19 27.72
C LYS A 308 15.43 17.79 28.21
N ALA A 309 14.47 17.05 28.76
CA ALA A 309 14.73 15.70 29.26
C ALA A 309 15.11 14.74 28.12
N THR A 310 14.62 15.03 26.91
CA THR A 310 14.62 14.16 25.74
C THR A 310 15.99 13.96 25.07
N ALA A 311 16.81 15.02 25.02
CA ALA A 311 18.08 15.00 24.28
C ALA A 311 19.16 14.09 24.90
N LYS A 312 19.06 13.80 26.21
CA LYS A 312 20.05 13.01 26.96
C LYS A 312 19.92 11.51 26.73
N ASP A 313 18.74 11.05 26.31
CA ASP A 313 18.38 9.63 26.26
C ASP A 313 18.25 9.07 24.83
N LEU A 314 18.66 9.81 23.79
CA LEU A 314 18.64 9.32 22.41
C LEU A 314 19.56 8.10 22.24
N PRO A 315 19.02 6.92 21.87
CA PRO A 315 19.86 5.76 21.58
C PRO A 315 20.57 5.98 20.25
N ARG A 316 21.84 6.43 20.30
CA ARG A 316 22.70 6.63 19.11
C ARG A 316 22.74 5.41 18.17
N ALA A 317 22.51 4.20 18.68
CA ALA A 317 22.48 2.95 17.91
C ALA A 317 21.25 2.77 17.01
N ARG A 318 20.09 3.38 17.33
CA ARG A 318 18.86 3.23 16.52
C ARG A 318 18.82 4.19 15.32
N LEU A 319 19.45 5.36 15.45
CA LEU A 319 19.66 6.30 14.35
C LEU A 319 20.48 5.68 13.21
N ALA A 320 21.45 4.81 13.55
CA ALA A 320 22.25 4.08 12.57
C ALA A 320 21.47 3.03 11.77
N GLN A 321 20.42 2.42 12.34
CA GLN A 321 19.57 1.45 11.62
C GLN A 321 18.68 2.12 10.56
N GLY A 322 18.25 3.37 10.80
CA GLY A 322 17.55 4.18 9.79
C GLY A 322 18.43 4.59 8.60
N ARG A 323 19.76 4.63 8.79
CA ARG A 323 20.73 4.95 7.74
C ARG A 323 21.04 3.79 6.79
N ALA A 324 20.80 2.55 7.19
CA ALA A 324 21.17 1.37 6.40
C ALA A 324 20.07 0.88 5.43
N ARG A 325 18.89 1.50 5.45
CA ARG A 325 17.71 1.06 4.66
C ARG A 325 17.00 2.18 3.88
N ALA A 326 17.51 3.41 3.93
CA ALA A 326 17.07 4.52 3.09
C ALA A 326 17.80 4.47 1.74
#